data_AF-A0A3D2F6M0-F1
#
_entry.id   AF-A0A3D2F6M0-F1
#
_cell.length_a   1.000
_cell.length_b   1.000
_cell.length_c   1.000
_cell.angle_alpha   90.00
_cell.angle_beta   90.00
_cell.angle_gamma   90.00
#
_symmetry.space_group_name_H-M   'P 1'
#
loop_
_entity.id
_entity.type
_entity.pdbx_description
1 polymer ?
#
loop_
_entity_poly.entity_id
_entity_poly.type
_entity_poly.pdbx_seq_one_letter_code
_entity_poly.pdbx_strand_id
1 'polypeptide(L)' 'MSAKPVLIDNLQYANFSPKVFEQMRAGGVDAVHVTIAYHESFREMILNLEQWNRW' A
#
# COMPACT_ATOMS: atom_id res chain seq x y z
N MET A 1 -21.31 -10.60 -19.44
CA MET A 1 -19.89 -10.70 -19.03
C MET A 1 -19.88 -10.84 -17.52
N SER A 2 -19.18 -11.83 -16.96
CA SER A 2 -19.03 -11.94 -15.50
C SER A 2 -18.08 -10.85 -15.02
N ALA A 3 -18.41 -10.17 -13.91
CA ALA A 3 -17.52 -9.18 -13.32
C ALA A 3 -16.25 -9.85 -12.77
N LYS A 4 -15.09 -9.22 -12.99
CA LYS A 4 -13.82 -9.66 -12.39
C LYS A 4 -13.94 -9.60 -10.85
N PRO A 5 -13.47 -10.62 -10.11
CA PRO A 5 -13.36 -10.55 -8.66
C PRO A 5 -12.46 -9.39 -8.20
N VAL A 6 -12.80 -8.76 -7.07
CA VAL A 6 -11.95 -7.76 -6.41
C VAL A 6 -10.77 -8.48 -5.76
N LEU A 7 -9.54 -8.06 -6.06
CA LEU A 7 -8.33 -8.60 -5.46
C LEU A 7 -7.81 -7.65 -4.37
N ILE A 8 -7.75 -8.14 -3.13
CA ILE A 8 -7.22 -7.40 -1.98
C ILE A 8 -5.97 -8.10 -1.49
N ASP A 9 -4.87 -7.36 -1.42
CA ASP A 9 -3.63 -7.80 -0.79
C ASP A 9 -3.64 -7.38 0.69
N ASN A 10 -3.52 -8.35 1.59
CA ASN A 10 -3.81 -8.15 3.01
C ASN A 10 -2.61 -7.70 3.86
N LEU A 11 -1.40 -7.67 3.29
CA LEU A 11 -0.22 -7.22 4.02
C LEU A 11 0.95 -6.89 3.07
N GLN A 12 1.27 -5.61 2.89
CA GLN A 12 2.45 -5.20 2.16
C GLN A 12 3.32 -4.21 2.96
N TYR A 13 4.60 -4.55 3.06
CA TYR A 13 5.67 -3.67 3.52
C TYR A 13 6.69 -3.52 2.38
N ALA A 14 6.59 -2.42 1.67
CA ALA A 14 7.39 -2.15 0.48
C ALA A 14 8.01 -0.75 0.56
N ASN A 15 9.08 -0.54 -0.19
CA ASN A 15 9.57 0.82 -0.46
C ASN A 15 8.66 1.46 -1.52
N PHE A 16 7.54 2.02 -1.08
CA PHE A 16 6.48 2.52 -1.97
C PHE A 16 6.98 3.64 -2.89
N SER A 17 6.54 3.56 -4.14
CA SER A 17 6.86 4.50 -5.22
C SER A 17 5.81 4.38 -6.32
N PRO A 18 5.71 5.32 -7.28
CA PRO A 18 4.75 5.24 -8.38
C PRO A 18 4.88 3.94 -9.17
N LYS A 19 6.11 3.47 -9.36
CA LYS A 19 6.42 2.20 -10.03
C LYS A 19 5.78 1.00 -9.32
N VAL A 20 5.75 0.98 -7.99
CA VAL A 20 5.11 -0.11 -7.22
C VAL A 20 3.60 -0.10 -7.44
N PHE A 21 2.98 1.08 -7.47
CA PHE A 21 1.55 1.20 -7.74
C PHE A 21 1.17 0.78 -9.17
N GLU A 22 1.99 1.14 -10.15
CA GLU A 22 1.84 0.67 -11.54
C GLU A 22 1.93 -0.86 -11.63
N GLN A 23 2.89 -1.47 -10.94
CA GLN A 23 3.05 -2.91 -10.88
C GLN A 23 1.85 -3.60 -10.21
N MET A 24 1.36 -3.05 -9.09
CA MET A 24 0.15 -3.55 -8.42
C MET A 24 -1.07 -3.50 -9.34
N ARG A 25 -1.24 -2.39 -10.07
CA ARG A 25 -2.32 -2.23 -11.06
C ARG A 25 -2.18 -3.24 -12.21
N ALA A 26 -0.97 -3.42 -12.75
CA ALA A 26 -0.69 -4.39 -13.80
C ALA A 26 -0.94 -5.84 -13.33
N GLY A 27 -0.66 -6.13 -12.07
CA GLY A 27 -0.99 -7.40 -11.41
C GLY A 27 -2.46 -7.57 -11.05
N GLY A 28 -3.29 -6.55 -11.27
CA GLY A 28 -4.73 -6.59 -11.02
C GLY A 28 -5.14 -6.44 -9.55
N VAL A 29 -4.27 -5.91 -8.68
CA VAL A 29 -4.59 -5.61 -7.28
C VAL A 29 -5.50 -4.38 -7.22
N ASP A 30 -6.61 -4.52 -6.50
CA ASP A 30 -7.64 -3.48 -6.37
C ASP A 30 -7.52 -2.72 -5.05
N ALA A 31 -7.01 -3.36 -3.99
CA ALA A 31 -6.67 -2.71 -2.72
C ALA A 31 -5.50 -3.42 -2.02
N VAL A 32 -4.77 -2.68 -1.19
CA VAL A 32 -3.64 -3.20 -0.41
C VAL A 32 -3.70 -2.67 1.02
N HIS A 33 -3.47 -3.55 2.00
CA HIS A 33 -3.25 -3.18 3.39
C HIS A 33 -1.76 -2.90 3.60
N VAL A 34 -1.45 -1.63 3.84
CA VAL A 34 -0.08 -1.12 3.92
C VAL A 34 0.40 -1.13 5.37
N THR A 35 1.58 -1.72 5.60
CA THR A 35 2.25 -1.63 6.89
C THR A 35 2.92 -0.26 7.02
N ILE A 36 2.37 0.59 7.89
CA ILE A 36 2.88 1.94 8.17
C ILE A 36 3.94 1.94 9.29
N ALA A 37 3.83 1.00 10.24
CA ALA A 37 4.74 0.86 11.37
C ALA A 37 4.78 -0.60 11.86
N TYR A 38 5.95 -1.01 12.38
CA TYR A 38 6.21 -2.29 13.02
C TYR A 38 6.98 -2.10 14.33
N HIS A 39 8.11 -1.38 14.29
CA HIS A 39 8.93 -1.08 15.46
C HIS A 39 9.10 0.43 15.71
N GLU A 40 8.58 1.25 14.82
CA GLU A 40 8.59 2.70 14.89
C GLU A 40 7.89 3.20 16.16
N SER A 41 8.48 4.22 16.77
CA SER A 41 7.83 4.99 17.82
C SER A 41 6.61 5.73 17.28
N PHE A 42 5.78 6.26 18.19
CA PHE A 42 4.62 7.06 17.80
C PHE A 42 4.98 8.22 16.85
N ARG A 43 6.06 8.96 17.12
CA ARG A 43 6.46 10.10 16.29
C ARG A 43 6.91 9.65 14.89
N GLU A 44 7.67 8.57 14.79
CA GLU A 44 8.12 8.01 13.50
C GLU A 44 6.94 7.49 12.68
N MET A 45 5.97 6.81 13.33
CA MET A 45 4.73 6.36 12.69
C MET A 45 3.92 7.54 12.13
N ILE A 46 3.83 8.66 12.84
CA ILE A 46 3.18 9.88 12.32
C ILE A 46 3.91 10.43 11.09
N LEU A 47 5.25 10.47 11.08
CA LEU A 47 6.03 10.91 9.91
C LEU A 47 5.79 10.00 8.70
N ASN A 48 5.68 8.68 8.91
CA ASN A 48 5.33 7.73 7.85
C ASN A 48 3.91 8.00 7.30
N LEU A 49 2.92 8.28 8.16
CA LEU A 49 1.56 8.65 7.73
C LEU A 49 1.54 9.97 6.94
N GLU A 50 2.27 10.99 7.39
CA GLU A 50 2.38 12.26 6.68
C GLU A 50 2.99 12.08 5.29
N GLN A 51 4.03 11.25 5.17
CA GLN A 51 4.62 10.90 3.88
C GLN A 51 3.64 10.09 3.02
N TRP A 52 2.91 9.14 3.61
CA TRP A 52 1.91 8.33 2.92
C TRP A 52 0.82 9.19 2.27
N ASN A 53 0.29 10.17 3.00
CA ASN A 53 -0.77 11.07 2.52
C ASN A 53 -0.33 12.01 1.38
N ARG A 54 0.94 12.00 0.98
CA ARG A 54 1.47 12.75 -0.17
C ARG A 54 1.51 11.93 -1.46
N TRP A 55 1.11 10.67 -1.42
CA TRP A 55 0.98 9.79 -2.58
C TRP A 55 -0.46 9.73 -3.09
#